data_AF-A0A7C4QQG7-F1
#
_entry.id   AF-A0A7C4QQG7-F1
#
_cell.length_a   1.000
_cell.length_b   1.000
_cell.length_c   1.000
_cell.angle_alpha   90.00
_cell.angle_beta   90.00
_cell.angle_gamma   90.00
#
_symmetry.space_group_name_H-M   'P 1'
#
loop_
_entity.id
_entity.type
_entity.pdbx_description
1 polymer ?
#
loop_
_entity_poly.entity_id
_entity_poly.type
_entity_poly.pdbx_seq_one_letter_code
_entity_poly.pdbx_strand_id
1 'polypeptide(L)'
;MHGNMTFWRGWAVAGCLLGGVTGCPSAPAPAPPPQTDPAANSSTAPTVSPDDPALVARYRQLGATVALNSDGQVIGFDWARVKSFDNADEADAVFRELSAFRHLERLRVSGPGVNDAVLPHLTAFPQLRVFDCENSSITDAGVEVFLKLPRMEVLYLRRANVGDGALEKLSQSKTIKRLGVRYTNVSDEGLKHLARMPQLVELQLRGASGVSGAGLQHLLGLKNLESLEVWGGNFLDDQLAQLGQLTRLRKLEVEDTRLKNAGMLAWKDLTRIEELSLDRTQVGSEGFAVVRNMPNLRKLLLRDTLVNDEGLQHLAGASKLVELDLSEGLFTDQGVRHLAGLTNLERLGLWSTRTTDAGLEALRGLTKLRVLNLDNTRITDEGLKHLDGMTQLEELNLSNTQVTDAGVASLAKFRALKTLKLNQCLSVSSEAIEQLRQALPQLEVQGP
;
A
#
# COMPACT_ATOMS: atom_id res chain seq x y z
N MET A 1 5.72 -15.28 -0.41
CA MET A 1 4.56 -15.21 -1.33
C MET A 1 3.39 -14.60 -0.57
N HIS A 2 2.63 -13.72 -1.23
CA HIS A 2 1.37 -13.08 -0.80
C HIS A 2 1.43 -12.02 0.33
N GLY A 3 1.82 -10.80 -0.03
CA GLY A 3 1.41 -9.58 0.68
C GLY A 3 0.27 -8.90 -0.07
N ASN A 4 -0.94 -8.95 0.50
CA ASN A 4 -2.15 -8.35 -0.06
C ASN A 4 -2.05 -6.82 -0.13
N MET A 5 -1.93 -6.26 -1.33
CA MET A 5 -2.25 -4.85 -1.61
C MET A 5 -3.69 -4.75 -2.11
N THR A 6 -4.55 -4.13 -1.28
CA THR A 6 -5.93 -3.69 -1.53
C THR A 6 -6.31 -2.81 -0.33
N PHE A 7 -6.88 -1.61 -0.39
CA PHE A 7 -7.40 -0.76 -1.46
C PHE A 7 -7.37 0.70 -0.95
N TRP A 8 -7.11 1.65 -1.86
CA TRP A 8 -7.40 3.07 -1.66
C TRP A 8 -8.92 3.28 -1.49
N ARG A 9 -9.35 4.01 -0.47
CA ARG A 9 -10.65 4.68 -0.43
C ARG A 9 -10.47 6.17 -0.22
N GLY A 10 -11.09 6.92 -1.11
CA GLY A 10 -10.95 8.36 -1.26
C GLY A 10 -11.48 9.15 -0.06
N TRP A 11 -10.87 10.31 0.12
CA TRP A 11 -11.24 11.31 1.09
C TRP A 11 -12.43 12.10 0.54
N ALA A 12 -13.58 12.03 1.20
CA ALA A 12 -14.68 12.95 0.97
C ALA A 12 -14.61 14.09 2.00
N VAL A 13 -14.63 15.32 1.50
CA VAL A 13 -14.62 16.56 2.27
C VAL A 13 -15.98 16.75 2.94
N ALA A 14 -16.01 16.80 4.28
CA ALA A 14 -17.18 17.23 5.03
C ALA A 14 -17.06 18.73 5.37
N GLY A 15 -17.91 19.55 4.76
CA GLY A 15 -18.04 20.98 5.05
C GLY A 15 -18.86 21.22 6.33
N CYS A 16 -18.38 22.15 7.15
CA CYS A 16 -19.08 22.70 8.30
C CYS A 16 -20.34 23.47 7.89
N LEU A 17 -21.44 23.33 8.66
CA LEU A 17 -22.49 24.34 8.77
C LEU A 17 -22.93 24.48 10.24
N LEU A 18 -22.92 25.73 10.71
CA LEU A 18 -23.45 26.20 11.99
C LEU A 18 -24.92 26.62 11.84
N GLY A 19 -25.75 26.25 12.82
CA GLY A 19 -26.70 27.14 13.52
C GLY A 19 -27.98 27.66 12.82
N GLY A 20 -29.14 27.29 13.38
CA GLY A 20 -30.02 28.26 14.06
C GLY A 20 -31.16 28.98 13.29
N VAL A 21 -32.28 28.29 13.15
CA VAL A 21 -33.73 28.68 13.22
C VAL A 21 -34.19 30.17 13.18
N THR A 22 -35.14 30.47 12.27
CA THR A 22 -36.56 30.93 12.47
C THR A 22 -37.02 31.98 11.43
N GLY A 23 -38.25 31.81 10.91
CA GLY A 23 -39.05 32.90 10.33
C GLY A 23 -39.64 32.64 8.93
N CYS A 24 -40.80 31.98 8.85
CA CYS A 24 -41.69 32.02 7.67
C CYS A 24 -42.50 33.33 7.66
N PRO A 25 -42.90 33.80 6.46
CA PRO A 25 -44.32 34.08 6.24
C PRO A 25 -44.86 33.59 4.88
N SER A 26 -46.04 32.98 4.96
CA SER A 26 -47.23 33.02 4.07
C SER A 26 -47.07 33.02 2.53
N ALA A 27 -47.62 31.97 1.90
CA ALA A 27 -47.73 31.76 0.47
C ALA A 27 -48.80 32.63 -0.24
N PRO A 28 -48.60 33.01 -1.53
CA PRO A 28 -49.67 33.51 -2.41
C PRO A 28 -50.33 32.41 -3.26
N ALA A 29 -51.54 32.72 -3.74
CA ALA A 29 -52.53 31.85 -4.40
C ALA A 29 -52.05 31.13 -5.69
N PRO A 30 -52.69 30.01 -6.08
CA PRO A 30 -52.24 29.19 -7.21
C PRO A 30 -52.57 29.83 -8.57
N ALA A 31 -51.61 29.77 -9.48
CA ALA A 31 -51.75 30.18 -10.88
C ALA A 31 -52.57 29.14 -11.70
N PRO A 32 -53.23 29.57 -12.80
CA PRO A 32 -54.06 28.70 -13.64
C PRO A 32 -53.22 27.64 -14.39
N PRO A 33 -53.83 26.51 -14.81
CA PRO A 33 -53.10 25.42 -15.44
C PRO A 33 -52.54 25.85 -16.82
N PRO A 34 -51.34 25.39 -17.20
CA PRO A 34 -50.70 25.77 -18.45
C PRO A 34 -51.42 25.16 -19.65
N GLN A 35 -51.60 25.99 -20.69
CA GLN A 35 -52.05 25.59 -22.01
C GLN A 35 -50.97 24.73 -22.70
N THR A 36 -51.40 23.67 -23.37
CA THR A 36 -50.53 22.74 -24.10
C THR A 36 -50.13 23.33 -25.46
N ASP A 37 -48.87 23.69 -25.63
CA ASP A 37 -48.23 23.86 -26.94
C ASP A 37 -47.56 22.53 -27.36
N PRO A 38 -47.79 22.03 -28.59
CA PRO A 38 -47.16 20.82 -29.08
C PRO A 38 -45.92 21.16 -29.90
N ALA A 39 -44.73 21.22 -29.28
CA ALA A 39 -43.45 20.99 -29.94
C ALA A 39 -42.29 21.16 -28.94
N ALA A 40 -42.09 20.17 -28.07
CA ALA A 40 -40.82 20.03 -27.35
C ALA A 40 -39.99 18.95 -28.04
N ASN A 41 -38.96 19.37 -28.78
CA ASN A 41 -37.87 18.51 -29.22
C ASN A 41 -37.31 17.77 -28.00
N SER A 42 -37.54 16.46 -27.93
CA SER A 42 -36.88 15.56 -27.00
C SER A 42 -35.40 15.48 -27.37
N SER A 43 -34.57 16.32 -26.76
CA SER A 43 -33.14 16.05 -26.65
C SER A 43 -32.98 14.85 -25.71
N THR A 44 -33.05 13.65 -26.28
CA THR A 44 -32.58 12.44 -25.62
C THR A 44 -31.08 12.63 -25.40
N ALA A 45 -30.63 12.65 -24.15
CA ALA A 45 -29.22 12.46 -23.83
C ALA A 45 -28.73 11.24 -24.61
N PRO A 46 -27.53 11.28 -25.23
CA PRO A 46 -27.04 10.17 -26.02
C PRO A 46 -27.08 8.91 -25.15
N THR A 47 -27.86 7.91 -25.58
CA THR A 47 -27.93 6.62 -24.92
C THR A 47 -26.55 5.99 -25.01
N VAL A 48 -25.83 6.02 -23.89
CA VAL A 48 -24.51 5.43 -23.77
C VAL A 48 -24.69 3.92 -23.81
N SER A 49 -24.19 3.27 -24.87
CA SER A 49 -24.31 1.82 -25.03
C SER A 49 -23.34 1.07 -24.10
N PRO A 50 -23.79 -0.03 -23.45
CA PRO A 50 -22.90 -0.90 -22.67
C PRO A 50 -21.90 -1.62 -23.59
N ASP A 51 -20.78 -2.05 -23.02
CA ASP A 51 -19.82 -2.89 -23.74
C ASP A 51 -20.34 -4.33 -23.89
N ASP A 52 -19.77 -5.11 -24.83
CA ASP A 52 -20.21 -6.47 -25.14
C ASP A 52 -20.22 -7.38 -23.88
N PRO A 53 -21.41 -7.80 -23.40
CA PRO A 53 -21.53 -8.60 -22.19
C PRO A 53 -20.91 -10.01 -22.36
N ALA A 54 -20.86 -10.55 -23.58
CA ALA A 54 -20.26 -11.85 -23.83
C ALA A 54 -18.72 -11.80 -23.68
N LEU A 55 -18.09 -10.73 -24.19
CA LEU A 55 -16.66 -10.51 -24.02
C LEU A 55 -16.28 -10.30 -22.54
N VAL A 56 -17.08 -9.50 -21.82
CA VAL A 56 -16.91 -9.30 -20.37
C VAL A 56 -17.03 -10.63 -19.61
N ALA A 57 -18.06 -11.43 -19.91
CA ALA A 57 -18.27 -12.72 -19.27
C ALA A 57 -17.12 -13.70 -19.53
N ARG A 58 -16.62 -13.77 -20.78
CA ARG A 58 -15.46 -14.59 -21.15
C ARG A 58 -14.24 -14.25 -20.31
N TYR A 59 -13.86 -12.98 -20.23
CA TYR A 59 -12.67 -12.59 -19.46
C TYR A 59 -12.82 -12.80 -17.95
N ARG A 60 -14.02 -12.61 -17.39
CA ARG A 60 -14.30 -12.96 -15.99
C ARG A 60 -14.17 -14.47 -15.73
N GLN A 61 -14.63 -15.31 -16.66
CA GLN A 61 -14.45 -16.76 -16.58
C GLN A 61 -12.98 -17.18 -16.66
N LEU A 62 -12.16 -16.42 -17.41
CA LEU A 62 -10.70 -16.57 -17.47
C LEU A 62 -9.96 -15.97 -16.25
N GLY A 63 -10.70 -15.51 -15.24
CA GLY A 63 -10.14 -14.99 -13.99
C GLY A 63 -9.72 -13.51 -14.01
N ALA A 64 -9.96 -12.78 -15.11
CA ALA A 64 -9.73 -11.34 -15.13
C ALA A 64 -10.75 -10.61 -14.26
N THR A 65 -10.29 -9.60 -13.52
CA THR A 65 -11.17 -8.66 -12.83
C THR A 65 -11.58 -7.55 -13.79
N VAL A 66 -12.87 -7.51 -14.15
CA VAL A 66 -13.44 -6.52 -15.08
C VAL A 66 -14.43 -5.61 -14.33
N ALA A 67 -14.08 -4.33 -14.21
CA ALA A 67 -14.88 -3.31 -13.53
C ALA A 67 -15.74 -2.52 -14.54
N LEU A 68 -17.02 -2.34 -14.20
CA LEU A 68 -18.00 -1.62 -15.02
C LEU A 68 -18.44 -0.32 -14.32
N ASN A 69 -18.81 0.71 -15.10
CA ASN A 69 -19.53 1.88 -14.60
C ASN A 69 -21.05 1.61 -14.48
N SER A 70 -21.84 2.62 -14.10
CA SER A 70 -23.30 2.52 -14.01
C SER A 70 -23.98 2.18 -15.34
N ASP A 71 -23.33 2.52 -16.44
CA ASP A 71 -23.86 2.39 -17.80
C ASP A 71 -23.43 1.06 -18.46
N GLY A 72 -22.77 0.17 -17.70
CA GLY A 72 -22.35 -1.14 -18.18
C GLY A 72 -21.09 -1.12 -19.05
N GLN A 73 -20.31 -0.05 -19.02
CA GLN A 73 -19.06 0.08 -19.79
C GLN A 73 -17.86 -0.32 -18.96
N VAL A 74 -16.90 -0.99 -19.58
CA VAL A 74 -15.66 -1.43 -18.96
C VAL A 74 -14.75 -0.23 -18.73
N ILE A 75 -14.50 0.06 -17.46
CA ILE A 75 -13.61 1.13 -16.99
C ILE A 75 -12.31 0.59 -16.39
N GLY A 76 -12.25 -0.70 -16.09
CA GLY A 76 -11.05 -1.33 -15.54
C GLY A 76 -10.91 -2.80 -15.93
N PHE A 77 -9.70 -3.18 -16.31
CA PHE A 77 -9.33 -4.54 -16.65
C PHE A 77 -8.03 -4.91 -15.93
N ASP A 78 -8.08 -5.89 -15.03
CA ASP A 78 -6.90 -6.43 -14.34
C ASP A 78 -6.83 -7.94 -14.56
N TRP A 79 -5.75 -8.37 -15.20
CA TRP A 79 -5.45 -9.79 -15.41
C TRP A 79 -4.06 -10.18 -14.94
N ALA A 80 -3.26 -9.26 -14.41
CA ALA A 80 -1.85 -9.48 -14.07
C ALA A 80 -1.63 -10.54 -12.98
N ARG A 81 -2.61 -10.75 -12.09
CA ARG A 81 -2.52 -11.78 -11.03
C ARG A 81 -2.76 -13.20 -11.53
N VAL A 82 -3.43 -13.36 -12.67
CA VAL A 82 -3.85 -14.66 -13.21
C VAL A 82 -3.08 -15.00 -14.48
N LYS A 83 -2.74 -14.00 -15.29
CA LYS A 83 -2.09 -14.17 -16.58
C LYS A 83 -0.79 -13.37 -16.68
N SER A 84 0.27 -14.09 -16.98
CA SER A 84 1.50 -13.57 -17.58
C SER A 84 1.47 -13.88 -19.08
N PHE A 85 1.62 -12.87 -19.93
CA PHE A 85 1.76 -13.04 -21.37
C PHE A 85 3.16 -13.53 -21.71
N ASP A 86 3.27 -14.75 -22.22
CA ASP A 86 4.58 -15.37 -22.47
C ASP A 86 5.22 -14.87 -23.77
N ASN A 87 4.40 -14.43 -24.75
CA ASN A 87 4.85 -13.94 -26.04
C ASN A 87 3.97 -12.79 -26.58
N ALA A 88 4.48 -12.11 -27.60
CA ALA A 88 3.86 -10.92 -28.16
C ALA A 88 2.57 -11.22 -28.93
N ASP A 89 2.47 -12.37 -29.60
CA ASP A 89 1.28 -12.71 -30.41
C ASP A 89 0.04 -12.92 -29.52
N GLU A 90 0.23 -13.55 -28.36
CA GLU A 90 -0.82 -13.71 -27.37
C GLU A 90 -1.27 -12.35 -26.80
N ALA A 91 -0.31 -11.49 -26.44
CA ALA A 91 -0.60 -10.16 -25.94
C ALA A 91 -1.29 -9.30 -27.02
N ASP A 92 -0.82 -9.34 -28.26
CA ASP A 92 -1.39 -8.65 -29.41
C ASP A 92 -2.85 -9.05 -29.66
N ALA A 93 -3.14 -10.36 -29.69
CA ALA A 93 -4.50 -10.86 -29.87
C ALA A 93 -5.45 -10.34 -28.78
N VAL A 94 -5.02 -10.36 -27.52
CA VAL A 94 -5.83 -9.86 -26.40
C VAL A 94 -6.01 -8.35 -26.48
N PHE A 95 -4.96 -7.58 -26.74
CA PHE A 95 -5.06 -6.12 -26.84
C PHE A 95 -5.98 -5.69 -27.99
N ARG A 96 -6.00 -6.43 -29.11
CA ARG A 96 -6.97 -6.21 -30.19
C ARG A 96 -8.40 -6.43 -29.73
N GLU A 97 -8.68 -7.51 -29.00
CA GLU A 97 -10.02 -7.74 -28.45
C GLU A 97 -10.41 -6.64 -27.45
N LEU A 98 -9.48 -6.26 -26.55
CA LEU A 98 -9.73 -5.22 -25.55
C LEU A 98 -10.00 -3.86 -26.18
N SER A 99 -9.55 -3.59 -27.41
CA SER A 99 -9.81 -2.33 -28.13
C SER A 99 -11.30 -1.98 -28.30
N ALA A 100 -12.20 -2.96 -28.11
CA ALA A 100 -13.64 -2.75 -28.00
C ALA A 100 -14.04 -1.89 -26.78
N PHE A 101 -13.28 -1.95 -25.68
CA PHE A 101 -13.54 -1.23 -24.43
C PHE A 101 -13.05 0.23 -24.49
N ARG A 102 -13.77 1.09 -25.21
CA ARG A 102 -13.38 2.49 -25.48
C ARG A 102 -13.36 3.39 -24.23
N HIS A 103 -13.97 2.95 -23.14
CA HIS A 103 -14.07 3.66 -21.85
C HIS A 103 -13.07 3.16 -20.81
N LEU A 104 -12.14 2.28 -21.21
CA LEU A 104 -11.16 1.71 -20.32
C LEU A 104 -10.25 2.80 -19.72
N GLU A 105 -10.32 2.98 -18.41
CA GLU A 105 -9.50 3.95 -17.67
C GLU A 105 -8.27 3.31 -17.02
N ARG A 106 -8.35 2.01 -16.71
CA ARG A 106 -7.31 1.28 -15.97
C ARG A 106 -7.04 -0.07 -16.60
N LEU A 107 -5.79 -0.29 -17.01
CA LEU A 107 -5.32 -1.56 -17.56
C LEU A 107 -4.16 -2.09 -16.74
N ARG A 108 -4.32 -3.28 -16.18
CA ARG A 108 -3.27 -4.01 -15.48
C ARG A 108 -3.04 -5.39 -16.09
N VAL A 109 -1.82 -5.60 -16.57
CA VAL A 109 -1.39 -6.83 -17.27
C VAL A 109 0.03 -7.20 -16.84
N SER A 110 0.50 -8.40 -17.17
CA SER A 110 1.88 -8.80 -16.84
C SER A 110 2.45 -9.70 -17.91
N GLY A 111 3.77 -9.76 -17.99
CA GLY A 111 4.49 -10.78 -18.74
C GLY A 111 5.32 -10.21 -19.89
N PRO A 112 6.38 -10.94 -20.29
CA PRO A 112 7.37 -10.47 -21.27
C PRO A 112 6.78 -10.25 -22.66
N GLY A 113 5.63 -10.87 -22.98
CA GLY A 113 4.88 -10.65 -24.22
C GLY A 113 4.36 -9.22 -24.39
N VAL A 114 4.14 -8.49 -23.30
CA VAL A 114 3.84 -7.06 -23.38
C VAL A 114 5.14 -6.31 -23.65
N ASN A 115 5.33 -5.89 -24.89
CA ASN A 115 6.56 -5.26 -25.38
C ASN A 115 6.25 -4.05 -26.28
N ASP A 116 7.30 -3.42 -26.82
CA ASP A 116 7.20 -2.22 -27.63
C ASP A 116 6.30 -2.37 -28.87
N ALA A 117 6.18 -3.59 -29.43
CA ALA A 117 5.33 -3.86 -30.59
C ALA A 117 3.84 -3.97 -30.23
N VAL A 118 3.51 -4.36 -29.00
CA VAL A 118 2.13 -4.47 -28.50
C VAL A 118 1.59 -3.13 -28.01
N LEU A 119 2.45 -2.29 -27.44
CA LEU A 119 2.05 -1.03 -26.84
C LEU A 119 1.24 -0.06 -27.75
N PRO A 120 1.45 0.02 -29.08
CA PRO A 120 0.65 0.88 -29.95
C PRO A 120 -0.86 0.68 -29.83
N HIS A 121 -1.34 -0.53 -29.46
CA HIS A 121 -2.75 -0.79 -29.19
C HIS A 121 -3.34 0.09 -28.08
N LEU A 122 -2.52 0.60 -27.17
CA LEU A 122 -2.99 1.49 -26.10
C LEU A 122 -3.66 2.76 -26.62
N THR A 123 -3.34 3.18 -27.85
CA THR A 123 -3.97 4.34 -28.49
C THR A 123 -5.46 4.14 -28.79
N ALA A 124 -5.95 2.89 -28.77
CA ALA A 124 -7.38 2.58 -28.84
C ALA A 124 -8.14 2.91 -27.55
N PHE A 125 -7.44 3.23 -26.45
CA PHE A 125 -8.01 3.55 -25.13
C PHE A 125 -7.86 5.06 -24.82
N PRO A 126 -8.70 5.94 -25.40
CA PRO A 126 -8.57 7.39 -25.22
C PRO A 126 -8.82 7.85 -23.77
N GLN A 127 -9.46 6.99 -22.96
CA GLN A 127 -9.76 7.25 -21.56
C GLN A 127 -8.70 6.71 -20.60
N LEU A 128 -7.64 6.06 -21.09
CA LEU A 128 -6.68 5.37 -20.24
C LEU A 128 -5.90 6.35 -19.36
N ARG A 129 -5.99 6.13 -18.05
CA ARG A 129 -5.35 6.93 -17.00
C ARG A 129 -4.29 6.15 -16.23
N VAL A 130 -4.50 4.85 -16.08
CA VAL A 130 -3.60 3.96 -15.34
C VAL A 130 -3.17 2.82 -16.24
N PHE A 131 -1.86 2.70 -16.41
CA PHE A 131 -1.24 1.53 -16.99
C PHE A 131 -0.25 0.93 -15.99
N ASP A 132 -0.49 -0.32 -15.63
CA ASP A 132 0.39 -1.09 -14.74
C ASP A 132 0.77 -2.39 -15.46
N CYS A 133 2.06 -2.52 -15.76
CA CYS A 133 2.57 -3.71 -16.41
C CYS A 133 3.84 -4.21 -15.73
N GLU A 134 3.70 -5.33 -15.03
CA GLU A 134 4.81 -5.99 -14.35
C GLU A 134 5.48 -7.03 -15.25
N ASN A 135 6.80 -7.21 -15.11
CA ASN A 135 7.59 -8.25 -15.80
C ASN A 135 7.48 -8.17 -17.34
N SER A 136 7.50 -6.97 -17.90
CA SER A 136 7.31 -6.72 -19.33
C SER A 136 8.64 -6.55 -20.07
N SER A 137 8.60 -6.70 -21.40
CA SER A 137 9.78 -6.43 -22.25
C SER A 137 9.73 -5.02 -22.85
N ILE A 138 9.03 -4.09 -22.20
CA ILE A 138 8.96 -2.69 -22.59
C ILE A 138 10.34 -2.05 -22.43
N THR A 139 10.80 -1.36 -23.47
CA THR A 139 12.10 -0.67 -23.48
C THR A 139 11.94 0.85 -23.47
N ASP A 140 13.06 1.56 -23.42
CA ASP A 140 13.12 3.02 -23.57
C ASP A 140 12.46 3.54 -24.85
N ALA A 141 12.36 2.73 -25.92
CA ALA A 141 11.66 3.13 -27.14
C ALA A 141 10.14 3.02 -26.97
N GLY A 142 9.65 1.94 -26.35
CA GLY A 142 8.22 1.68 -26.16
C GLY A 142 7.49 2.74 -25.35
N VAL A 143 8.16 3.39 -24.39
CA VAL A 143 7.50 4.37 -23.50
C VAL A 143 6.97 5.62 -24.22
N GLU A 144 7.41 5.90 -25.45
CA GLU A 144 6.91 7.03 -26.25
C GLU A 144 5.41 6.97 -26.50
N VAL A 145 4.83 5.77 -26.52
CA VAL A 145 3.38 5.58 -26.67
C VAL A 145 2.59 6.29 -25.58
N PHE A 146 3.11 6.36 -24.35
CA PHE A 146 2.39 6.94 -23.21
C PHE A 146 2.29 8.47 -23.35
N LEU A 147 3.17 9.09 -24.13
CA LEU A 147 3.10 10.52 -24.46
C LEU A 147 1.94 10.85 -25.41
N LYS A 148 1.43 9.84 -26.14
CA LYS A 148 0.29 9.98 -27.06
C LYS A 148 -1.06 9.82 -26.37
N LEU A 149 -1.07 9.40 -25.10
CA LEU A 149 -2.28 9.13 -24.33
C LEU A 149 -2.69 10.38 -23.51
N PRO A 150 -3.80 11.05 -23.85
CA PRO A 150 -4.09 12.40 -23.34
C PRO A 150 -4.47 12.43 -21.86
N ARG A 151 -4.82 11.29 -21.27
CA ARG A 151 -5.29 11.18 -19.87
C ARG A 151 -4.36 10.36 -18.99
N MET A 152 -3.18 9.97 -19.47
CA MET A 152 -2.26 9.10 -18.73
C MET A 152 -1.74 9.79 -17.46
N GLU A 153 -2.06 9.27 -16.28
CA GLU A 153 -1.70 9.85 -14.98
C GLU A 153 -0.81 8.93 -14.14
N VAL A 154 -0.96 7.61 -14.28
CA VAL A 154 -0.27 6.60 -13.48
C VAL A 154 0.38 5.58 -14.40
N LEU A 155 1.69 5.45 -14.27
CA LEU A 155 2.50 4.53 -15.06
C LEU A 155 3.39 3.69 -14.15
N TYR A 156 3.13 2.39 -14.09
CA TYR A 156 3.95 1.43 -13.34
C TYR A 156 4.55 0.41 -14.31
N LEU A 157 5.89 0.34 -14.31
CA LEU A 157 6.71 -0.46 -15.22
C LEU A 157 7.66 -1.36 -14.42
N ARG A 158 7.12 -2.00 -13.39
CA ARG A 158 7.92 -2.85 -12.50
C ARG A 158 8.56 -3.99 -13.30
N ARG A 159 9.88 -4.17 -13.17
CA ARG A 159 10.64 -5.20 -13.91
C ARG A 159 10.47 -5.10 -15.43
N ALA A 160 10.35 -3.89 -15.96
CA ALA A 160 10.49 -3.61 -17.40
C ALA A 160 11.96 -3.36 -17.77
N ASN A 161 12.29 -3.43 -19.06
CA ASN A 161 13.64 -3.13 -19.58
C ASN A 161 13.84 -1.64 -19.85
N VAL A 162 13.42 -0.79 -18.91
CA VAL A 162 13.55 0.67 -19.00
C VAL A 162 14.76 1.16 -18.22
N GLY A 163 15.42 2.19 -18.72
CA GLY A 163 16.53 2.90 -18.11
C GLY A 163 16.39 4.41 -18.23
N ASP A 164 17.52 5.11 -18.23
CA ASP A 164 17.55 6.58 -18.21
C ASP A 164 16.91 7.20 -19.47
N GLY A 165 17.05 6.53 -20.63
CA GLY A 165 16.44 6.97 -21.88
C GLY A 165 14.91 6.88 -21.87
N ALA A 166 14.30 6.04 -21.02
CA ALA A 166 12.86 6.07 -20.79
C ALA A 166 12.45 7.31 -20.00
N LEU A 167 13.19 7.63 -18.92
CA LEU A 167 12.89 8.79 -18.07
C LEU A 167 13.10 10.10 -18.82
N GLU A 168 14.10 10.18 -19.70
CA GLU A 168 14.28 11.30 -20.60
C GLU A 168 13.02 11.57 -21.44
N LYS A 169 12.47 10.55 -22.10
CA LYS A 169 11.27 10.68 -22.92
C LYS A 169 10.04 10.99 -22.10
N LEU A 170 9.82 10.24 -21.01
CA LEU A 170 8.68 10.43 -20.11
C LEU A 170 8.67 11.81 -19.45
N SER A 171 9.83 12.48 -19.30
CA SER A 171 9.92 13.85 -18.79
C SER A 171 9.16 14.90 -19.61
N GLN A 172 8.80 14.56 -20.85
CA GLN A 172 7.97 15.40 -21.71
C GLN A 172 6.48 15.36 -21.33
N SER A 173 6.05 14.33 -20.60
CA SER A 173 4.66 14.19 -20.15
C SER A 173 4.28 15.31 -19.17
N LYS A 174 3.10 15.88 -19.39
CA LYS A 174 2.49 16.88 -18.50
C LYS A 174 1.39 16.29 -17.61
N THR A 175 1.02 15.04 -17.83
CA THR A 175 -0.14 14.40 -17.21
C THR A 175 0.26 13.33 -16.19
N ILE A 176 1.41 12.67 -16.38
CA ILE A 176 1.88 11.63 -15.46
C ILE A 176 2.22 12.27 -14.12
N LYS A 177 1.52 11.80 -13.08
CA LYS A 177 1.64 12.21 -11.68
C LYS A 177 2.24 11.11 -10.81
N ARG A 178 2.09 9.84 -11.19
CA ARG A 178 2.61 8.70 -10.44
C ARG A 178 3.42 7.83 -11.36
N LEU A 179 4.68 7.61 -11.00
CA LEU A 179 5.63 6.86 -11.80
C LEU A 179 6.30 5.79 -10.94
N GLY A 180 6.29 4.55 -11.41
CA GLY A 180 7.02 3.47 -10.77
C GLY A 180 7.90 2.73 -11.76
N VAL A 181 9.19 2.69 -11.45
CA VAL A 181 10.23 2.04 -12.24
C VAL A 181 11.00 1.05 -11.37
N ARG A 182 10.26 0.33 -10.51
CA ARG A 182 10.84 -0.63 -9.57
C ARG A 182 11.52 -1.78 -10.30
N TYR A 183 12.71 -2.16 -9.84
CA TYR A 183 13.53 -3.24 -10.42
C TYR A 183 13.80 -3.02 -11.92
N THR A 184 14.21 -1.81 -12.29
CA THR A 184 14.58 -1.42 -13.66
C THR A 184 16.02 -0.93 -13.70
N ASN A 185 16.50 -0.52 -14.88
CA ASN A 185 17.88 -0.09 -15.12
C ASN A 185 18.05 1.44 -15.00
N VAL A 186 17.15 2.13 -14.29
CA VAL A 186 17.25 3.57 -14.04
C VAL A 186 18.41 3.88 -13.10
N SER A 187 19.10 4.99 -13.37
CA SER A 187 20.21 5.54 -12.58
C SER A 187 19.97 6.99 -12.16
N ASP A 188 20.97 7.57 -11.50
CA ASP A 188 21.01 8.99 -11.17
C ASP A 188 20.86 9.91 -12.40
N GLU A 189 21.37 9.49 -13.58
CA GLU A 189 21.20 10.23 -14.83
C GLU A 189 19.72 10.32 -15.23
N GLY A 190 18.98 9.22 -15.10
CA GLY A 190 17.54 9.19 -15.36
C GLY A 190 16.76 10.14 -14.45
N LEU A 191 17.13 10.23 -13.17
CA LEU A 191 16.46 11.11 -12.20
C LEU A 191 16.63 12.61 -12.54
N LYS A 192 17.71 13.01 -13.23
CA LYS A 192 17.89 14.40 -13.70
C LYS A 192 16.72 14.86 -14.56
N HIS A 193 16.20 13.96 -15.39
CA HIS A 193 15.09 14.29 -16.29
C HIS A 193 13.78 14.50 -15.52
N LEU A 194 13.57 13.81 -14.40
CA LEU A 194 12.35 13.94 -13.59
C LEU A 194 12.22 15.31 -12.92
N ALA A 195 13.31 16.07 -12.75
CA ALA A 195 13.26 17.46 -12.28
C ALA A 195 12.36 18.35 -13.17
N ARG A 196 12.11 17.96 -14.43
CA ARG A 196 11.22 18.65 -15.38
C ARG A 196 9.75 18.27 -15.24
N MET A 197 9.41 17.40 -14.28
CA MET A 197 8.06 16.90 -14.00
C MET A 197 7.56 17.37 -12.63
N PRO A 198 7.38 18.68 -12.40
CA PRO A 198 6.97 19.22 -11.10
C PRO A 198 5.56 18.76 -10.67
N GLN A 199 4.78 18.17 -11.57
CA GLN A 199 3.48 17.57 -11.27
C GLN A 199 3.55 16.19 -10.59
N LEU A 200 4.74 15.58 -10.47
CA LEU A 200 4.87 14.28 -9.81
C LEU A 200 4.43 14.34 -8.34
N VAL A 201 3.62 13.36 -7.97
CA VAL A 201 3.05 13.13 -6.63
C VAL A 201 3.62 11.85 -6.03
N GLU A 202 3.93 10.86 -6.85
CA GLU A 202 4.46 9.57 -6.39
C GLU A 202 5.60 9.09 -7.29
N LEU A 203 6.68 8.63 -6.65
CA LEU A 203 7.82 8.02 -7.32
C LEU A 203 8.27 6.74 -6.59
N GLN A 204 8.25 5.61 -7.31
CA GLN A 204 8.69 4.30 -6.79
C GLN A 204 9.99 3.83 -7.47
N LEU A 205 11.08 3.76 -6.71
CA LEU A 205 12.43 3.47 -7.21
C LEU A 205 13.05 2.18 -6.66
N ARG A 206 12.33 1.41 -5.83
CA ARG A 206 12.88 0.18 -5.23
C ARG A 206 13.45 -0.76 -6.28
N GLY A 207 14.70 -1.19 -6.07
CA GLY A 207 15.41 -2.08 -6.99
C GLY A 207 15.97 -1.42 -8.25
N ALA A 208 15.81 -0.10 -8.45
CA ALA A 208 16.59 0.65 -9.43
C ALA A 208 18.01 0.89 -8.86
N SER A 209 18.86 -0.14 -8.95
CA SER A 209 20.15 -0.20 -8.26
C SER A 209 21.17 0.84 -8.73
N GLY A 210 20.95 1.45 -9.90
CA GLY A 210 21.75 2.56 -10.41
C GLY A 210 21.44 3.90 -9.74
N VAL A 211 20.38 3.98 -8.93
CA VAL A 211 20.04 5.20 -8.17
C VAL A 211 20.81 5.22 -6.85
N SER A 212 21.39 6.37 -6.54
CA SER A 212 22.08 6.68 -5.29
C SER A 212 21.57 7.99 -4.69
N GLY A 213 22.14 8.40 -3.57
CA GLY A 213 21.82 9.71 -3.00
C GLY A 213 22.24 10.91 -3.85
N ALA A 214 23.11 10.74 -4.86
CA ALA A 214 23.39 11.80 -5.83
C ALA A 214 22.15 12.12 -6.69
N GLY A 215 21.41 11.09 -7.13
CA GLY A 215 20.18 11.26 -7.87
C GLY A 215 19.05 11.93 -7.08
N LEU A 216 19.03 11.77 -5.75
CA LEU A 216 18.02 12.42 -4.88
C LEU A 216 18.08 13.94 -4.95
N GLN A 217 19.25 14.54 -5.19
CA GLN A 217 19.39 15.99 -5.29
C GLN A 217 18.50 16.57 -6.40
N HIS A 218 18.31 15.82 -7.49
CA HIS A 218 17.46 16.22 -8.60
C HIS A 218 15.96 16.18 -8.26
N LEU A 219 15.57 15.42 -7.23
CA LEU A 219 14.17 15.28 -6.81
C LEU A 219 13.75 16.35 -5.80
N LEU A 220 14.69 17.07 -5.17
CA LEU A 220 14.38 18.04 -4.11
C LEU A 220 13.52 19.23 -4.60
N GLY A 221 13.53 19.50 -5.90
CA GLY A 221 12.67 20.50 -6.55
C GLY A 221 11.21 20.05 -6.74
N LEU A 222 10.91 18.75 -6.59
CA LEU A 222 9.57 18.18 -6.79
C LEU A 222 8.70 18.39 -5.54
N LYS A 223 8.34 19.65 -5.26
CA LYS A 223 7.62 20.04 -4.03
C LYS A 223 6.18 19.52 -3.94
N ASN A 224 5.66 18.86 -4.97
CA ASN A 224 4.36 18.19 -4.96
C ASN A 224 4.44 16.71 -4.56
N LEU A 225 5.65 16.17 -4.34
CA LEU A 225 5.81 14.76 -4.00
C LEU A 225 5.17 14.45 -2.64
N GLU A 226 4.26 13.48 -2.64
CA GLU A 226 3.55 12.97 -1.46
C GLU A 226 4.00 11.55 -1.12
N SER A 227 4.58 10.81 -2.06
CA SER A 227 5.07 9.45 -1.83
C SER A 227 6.41 9.23 -2.52
N LEU A 228 7.40 8.76 -1.75
CA LEU A 228 8.73 8.40 -2.25
C LEU A 228 9.15 7.05 -1.67
N GLU A 229 9.54 6.13 -2.55
CA GLU A 229 10.12 4.83 -2.19
C GLU A 229 11.53 4.76 -2.78
N VAL A 230 12.52 4.68 -1.90
CA VAL A 230 13.94 4.45 -2.22
C VAL A 230 14.44 3.25 -1.43
N TRP A 231 15.43 2.54 -1.96
CA TRP A 231 15.85 1.26 -1.40
C TRP A 231 17.33 0.98 -1.63
N GLY A 232 18.00 0.46 -0.61
CA GLY A 232 19.33 -0.15 -0.73
C GLY A 232 20.49 0.72 -0.23
N GLY A 233 21.65 0.08 -0.07
CA GLY A 233 22.81 0.64 0.65
C GLY A 233 23.56 1.77 -0.06
N ASN A 234 23.09 2.22 -1.23
CA ASN A 234 23.66 3.32 -2.02
C ASN A 234 23.17 4.70 -1.55
N PHE A 235 22.21 4.75 -0.62
CA PHE A 235 21.72 5.98 -0.02
C PHE A 235 22.39 6.21 1.33
N LEU A 236 23.22 7.27 1.41
CA LEU A 236 23.94 7.66 2.62
C LEU A 236 23.09 8.59 3.52
N ASP A 237 23.50 8.69 4.78
CA ASP A 237 22.78 9.42 5.82
C ASP A 237 22.57 10.92 5.50
N ASP A 238 23.63 11.62 5.10
CA ASP A 238 23.62 13.05 4.74
C ASP A 238 22.80 13.35 3.48
N GLN A 239 22.74 12.40 2.56
CA GLN A 239 21.93 12.47 1.35
C GLN A 239 20.44 12.30 1.69
N LEU A 240 20.10 11.32 2.52
CA LEU A 240 18.72 11.09 2.98
C LEU A 240 18.22 12.21 3.91
N ALA A 241 19.11 12.87 4.66
CA ALA A 241 18.78 14.05 5.45
C ALA A 241 18.03 15.12 4.63
N GLN A 242 18.41 15.28 3.36
CA GLN A 242 17.86 16.28 2.46
C GLN A 242 16.38 16.04 2.12
N LEU A 243 15.87 14.80 2.28
CA LEU A 243 14.45 14.49 2.10
C LEU A 243 13.55 15.26 3.07
N GLY A 244 14.10 15.78 4.18
CA GLY A 244 13.39 16.71 5.08
C GLY A 244 12.85 17.97 4.37
N GLN A 245 13.37 18.32 3.20
CA GLN A 245 12.90 19.44 2.38
C GLN A 245 11.62 19.15 1.57
N LEU A 246 11.16 17.89 1.55
CA LEU A 246 9.96 17.44 0.84
C LEU A 246 8.78 17.35 1.82
N THR A 247 8.39 18.50 2.40
CA THR A 247 7.43 18.59 3.52
C THR A 247 5.98 18.20 3.16
N ARG A 248 5.70 17.88 1.88
CA ARG A 248 4.42 17.32 1.44
C ARG A 248 4.34 15.80 1.53
N LEU A 249 5.45 15.11 1.81
CA LEU A 249 5.48 13.66 1.94
C LEU A 249 4.47 13.18 2.99
N ARG A 250 3.67 12.21 2.56
CA ARG A 250 2.71 11.43 3.35
C ARG A 250 3.17 9.98 3.48
N LYS A 251 3.92 9.49 2.50
CA LYS A 251 4.51 8.17 2.48
C LYS A 251 6.01 8.26 2.17
N LEU A 252 6.83 7.67 3.03
CA LEU A 252 8.27 7.60 2.83
C LEU A 252 8.79 6.20 3.18
N GLU A 253 9.38 5.54 2.20
CA GLU A 253 10.04 4.25 2.38
C GLU A 253 11.52 4.40 2.02
N VAL A 254 12.40 4.07 2.97
CA VAL A 254 13.88 4.19 2.85
C VAL A 254 14.57 2.89 3.29
N GLU A 255 13.96 1.76 2.96
CA GLU A 255 14.38 0.43 3.43
C GLU A 255 15.78 0.04 2.95
N ASP A 256 16.52 -0.71 3.77
CA ASP A 256 17.89 -1.19 3.47
C ASP A 256 18.89 -0.06 3.14
N THR A 257 18.64 1.17 3.60
CA THR A 257 19.54 2.31 3.38
C THR A 257 20.50 2.54 4.53
N ARG A 258 21.46 3.47 4.38
CA ARG A 258 22.41 3.84 5.44
C ARG A 258 21.93 5.03 6.29
N LEU A 259 20.61 5.25 6.38
CA LEU A 259 20.03 6.26 7.26
C LEU A 259 20.42 5.99 8.72
N LYS A 260 20.83 7.04 9.44
CA LYS A 260 21.20 7.05 10.86
C LYS A 260 20.46 8.17 11.58
N ASN A 261 20.85 8.42 12.84
CA ASN A 261 20.25 9.47 13.66
C ASN A 261 20.32 10.85 13.02
N ALA A 262 21.50 11.27 12.55
CA ALA A 262 21.70 12.63 12.04
C ALA A 262 20.84 12.92 10.81
N GLY A 263 20.73 11.97 9.87
CA GLY A 263 19.83 12.10 8.74
C GLY A 263 18.37 12.17 9.13
N MET A 264 17.90 11.31 10.04
CA MET A 264 16.50 11.33 10.46
C MET A 264 16.14 12.58 11.28
N LEU A 265 17.07 13.14 12.08
CA LEU A 265 16.88 14.40 12.80
C LEU A 265 16.55 15.58 11.86
N ALA A 266 17.04 15.54 10.62
CA ALA A 266 16.73 16.56 9.61
C ALA A 266 15.28 16.51 9.11
N TRP A 267 14.52 15.44 9.42
CA TRP A 267 13.13 15.26 8.99
C TRP A 267 12.09 15.88 9.94
N LYS A 268 12.53 16.74 10.87
CA LYS A 268 11.67 17.41 11.87
C LYS A 268 10.42 18.11 11.29
N ASP A 269 10.46 18.51 10.03
CA ASP A 269 9.40 19.25 9.34
C ASP A 269 8.47 18.34 8.50
N LEU A 270 8.70 17.02 8.46
CA LEU A 270 7.86 16.03 7.76
C LEU A 270 6.57 15.70 8.53
N THR A 271 5.78 16.72 8.83
CA THR A 271 4.59 16.63 9.71
C THR A 271 3.38 15.94 9.08
N ARG A 272 3.42 15.67 7.78
CA ARG A 272 2.33 15.06 7.00
C ARG A 272 2.45 13.54 6.82
N ILE A 273 3.52 12.93 7.34
CA ILE A 273 3.77 11.51 7.21
C ILE A 273 2.64 10.70 7.86
N GLU A 274 2.14 9.74 7.09
CA GLU A 274 1.14 8.74 7.46
C GLU A 274 1.70 7.32 7.38
N GLU A 275 2.62 7.07 6.44
CA GLU A 275 3.30 5.79 6.28
C GLU A 275 4.81 6.01 6.25
N LEU A 276 5.52 5.36 7.18
CA LEU A 276 6.97 5.42 7.28
C LEU A 276 7.55 4.00 7.35
N SER A 277 8.47 3.68 6.45
CA SER A 277 9.25 2.44 6.50
C SER A 277 10.73 2.76 6.64
N LEU A 278 11.31 2.33 7.76
CA LEU A 278 12.73 2.46 8.09
C LEU A 278 13.40 1.08 8.23
N ASP A 279 12.78 0.03 7.69
CA ASP A 279 13.30 -1.33 7.84
C ASP A 279 14.76 -1.41 7.39
N ARG A 280 15.59 -2.08 8.19
CA ARG A 280 17.01 -2.34 7.91
C ARG A 280 17.79 -1.05 7.67
N THR A 281 17.48 -0.03 8.45
CA THR A 281 18.28 1.20 8.55
C THR A 281 19.08 1.21 9.85
N GLN A 282 20.01 2.15 9.97
CA GLN A 282 20.87 2.33 11.15
C GLN A 282 20.35 3.44 12.07
N VAL A 283 19.05 3.75 12.01
CA VAL A 283 18.38 4.70 12.91
C VAL A 283 18.32 4.10 14.30
N GLY A 284 18.83 4.85 15.28
CA GLY A 284 18.67 4.59 16.71
C GLY A 284 17.64 5.51 17.36
N SER A 285 17.48 5.35 18.67
CA SER A 285 16.45 6.02 19.47
C SER A 285 16.49 7.56 19.40
N GLU A 286 17.69 8.16 19.35
CA GLU A 286 17.85 9.62 19.23
C GLU A 286 17.26 10.17 17.92
N GLY A 287 17.59 9.56 16.77
CA GLY A 287 17.05 9.99 15.48
C GLY A 287 15.56 9.72 15.38
N PHE A 288 15.14 8.57 15.91
CA PHE A 288 13.75 8.16 15.93
C PHE A 288 12.84 9.13 16.70
N ALA A 289 13.38 9.96 17.61
CA ALA A 289 12.61 10.94 18.36
C ALA A 289 11.76 11.89 17.49
N VAL A 290 12.14 12.09 16.23
CA VAL A 290 11.42 12.91 15.25
C VAL A 290 9.99 12.42 14.98
N VAL A 291 9.68 11.14 15.20
CA VAL A 291 8.31 10.62 14.98
C VAL A 291 7.24 11.32 15.84
N ARG A 292 7.63 11.96 16.95
CA ARG A 292 6.74 12.82 17.76
C ARG A 292 6.13 13.97 16.95
N ASN A 293 6.80 14.39 15.88
CA ASN A 293 6.33 15.44 14.97
C ASN A 293 5.45 14.91 13.83
N MET A 294 5.10 13.60 13.84
CA MET A 294 4.29 12.94 12.80
C MET A 294 2.93 12.52 13.35
N PRO A 295 2.02 13.46 13.69
CA PRO A 295 0.76 13.17 14.38
C PRO A 295 -0.25 12.39 13.51
N ASN A 296 0.03 12.23 12.22
CA ASN A 296 -0.81 11.50 11.27
C ASN A 296 -0.32 10.09 10.97
N LEU A 297 0.72 9.62 11.66
CA LEU A 297 1.30 8.29 11.43
C LEU A 297 0.27 7.18 11.67
N ARG A 298 0.06 6.36 10.65
CA ARG A 298 -0.87 5.22 10.60
C ARG A 298 -0.16 3.89 10.41
N LYS A 299 0.96 3.90 9.68
CA LYS A 299 1.80 2.73 9.45
C LYS A 299 3.26 3.06 9.72
N LEU A 300 3.91 2.23 10.53
CA LEU A 300 5.31 2.37 10.86
C LEU A 300 6.00 1.00 10.82
N LEU A 301 7.04 0.87 10.00
CA LEU A 301 7.88 -0.32 9.89
C LEU A 301 9.31 0.02 10.36
N LEU A 302 9.80 -0.73 11.35
CA LEU A 302 11.08 -0.52 12.05
C LEU A 302 11.88 -1.81 12.16
N ARG A 303 11.65 -2.77 11.28
CA ARG A 303 12.29 -4.08 11.35
C ARG A 303 13.81 -3.92 11.25
N ASP A 304 14.55 -4.61 12.12
CA ASP A 304 16.03 -4.59 12.12
C ASP A 304 16.59 -3.14 12.10
N THR A 305 16.20 -2.36 13.12
CA THR A 305 16.72 -1.01 13.39
C THR A 305 17.42 -0.96 14.75
N LEU A 306 18.11 0.15 15.04
CA LEU A 306 18.80 0.34 16.32
C LEU A 306 17.91 1.01 17.39
N VAL A 307 16.59 1.07 17.17
CA VAL A 307 15.62 1.61 18.12
C VAL A 307 15.48 0.66 19.31
N ASN A 308 15.78 1.16 20.51
CA ASN A 308 15.73 0.40 21.76
C ASN A 308 14.53 0.82 22.64
N ASP A 309 14.50 0.37 23.90
CA ASP A 309 13.44 0.70 24.88
C ASP A 309 13.17 2.22 24.99
N GLU A 310 14.22 3.03 25.09
CA GLU A 310 14.12 4.50 25.13
C GLU A 310 13.53 5.05 23.82
N GLY A 311 13.83 4.42 22.70
CA GLY A 311 13.30 4.79 21.39
C GLY A 311 11.78 4.64 21.30
N LEU A 312 11.24 3.53 21.81
CA LEU A 312 9.80 3.26 21.73
C LEU A 312 8.95 4.22 22.56
N GLN A 313 9.52 4.91 23.55
CA GLN A 313 8.82 5.96 24.29
C GLN A 313 8.37 7.12 23.37
N HIS A 314 9.03 7.32 22.22
CA HIS A 314 8.68 8.37 21.26
C HIS A 314 7.38 8.09 20.51
N LEU A 315 6.87 6.87 20.56
CA LEU A 315 5.55 6.50 20.04
C LEU A 315 4.40 6.90 20.96
N ALA A 316 4.69 7.33 22.19
CA ALA A 316 3.65 7.81 23.10
C ALA A 316 2.83 8.92 22.44
N GLY A 317 1.50 8.72 22.35
CA GLY A 317 0.59 9.66 21.71
C GLY A 317 0.42 9.51 20.20
N ALA A 318 1.06 8.52 19.55
CA ALA A 318 0.81 8.15 18.14
C ALA A 318 -0.55 7.43 17.98
N SER A 319 -1.63 8.07 18.44
CA SER A 319 -2.95 7.45 18.61
C SER A 319 -3.63 7.05 17.30
N LYS A 320 -3.11 7.48 16.15
CA LYS A 320 -3.63 7.10 14.82
C LYS A 320 -2.96 5.85 14.24
N LEU A 321 -1.96 5.30 14.93
CA LEU A 321 -1.21 4.14 14.44
C LEU A 321 -2.13 2.90 14.38
N VAL A 322 -2.12 2.25 13.22
CA VAL A 322 -2.92 1.06 12.89
C VAL A 322 -2.01 -0.14 12.65
N GLU A 323 -0.87 0.07 12.00
CA GLU A 323 0.12 -0.96 11.70
C GLU A 323 1.49 -0.58 12.24
N LEU A 324 2.06 -1.47 13.04
CA LEU A 324 3.38 -1.31 13.64
C LEU A 324 4.16 -2.62 13.48
N ASP A 325 5.30 -2.56 12.79
CA ASP A 325 6.25 -3.67 12.74
C ASP A 325 7.54 -3.29 13.48
N LEU A 326 7.82 -4.02 14.56
CA LEU A 326 8.98 -3.90 15.41
C LEU A 326 9.84 -5.18 15.40
N SER A 327 9.64 -6.05 14.41
CA SER A 327 10.34 -7.33 14.32
C SER A 327 11.86 -7.14 14.26
N GLU A 328 12.62 -8.08 14.82
CA GLU A 328 14.08 -8.01 14.90
C GLU A 328 14.61 -6.74 15.61
N GLY A 329 13.80 -6.11 16.46
CA GLY A 329 14.19 -4.91 17.20
C GLY A 329 15.03 -5.17 18.46
N LEU A 330 15.78 -4.15 18.88
CA LEU A 330 16.71 -4.19 20.02
C LEU A 330 16.10 -3.68 21.33
N PHE A 331 14.87 -4.11 21.64
CA PHE A 331 14.13 -3.71 22.85
C PHE A 331 13.71 -4.93 23.68
N THR A 332 13.19 -4.66 24.87
CA THR A 332 12.68 -5.61 25.86
C THR A 332 11.22 -5.28 26.20
N ASP A 333 10.66 -5.98 27.19
CA ASP A 333 9.32 -5.69 27.71
C ASP A 333 9.16 -4.23 28.19
N GLN A 334 10.25 -3.55 28.57
CA GLN A 334 10.22 -2.13 28.92
C GLN A 334 9.81 -1.25 27.73
N GLY A 335 10.40 -1.49 26.56
CA GLY A 335 10.03 -0.81 25.33
C GLY A 335 8.59 -1.11 24.92
N VAL A 336 8.17 -2.38 25.01
CA VAL A 336 6.81 -2.82 24.67
C VAL A 336 5.74 -2.11 25.53
N ARG A 337 6.03 -1.79 26.80
CA ARG A 337 5.10 -1.03 27.66
C ARG A 337 4.73 0.34 27.11
N HIS A 338 5.60 0.98 26.33
CA HIS A 338 5.28 2.27 25.70
C HIS A 338 4.19 2.16 24.62
N LEU A 339 3.87 0.95 24.15
CA LEU A 339 2.83 0.70 23.15
C LEU A 339 1.42 0.61 23.75
N ALA A 340 1.28 0.52 25.08
CA ALA A 340 -0.01 0.30 25.75
C ALA A 340 -1.10 1.33 25.39
N GLY A 341 -0.70 2.56 25.05
CA GLY A 341 -1.61 3.64 24.64
C GLY A 341 -2.06 3.60 23.17
N LEU A 342 -1.49 2.72 22.34
CA LEU A 342 -1.74 2.66 20.89
C LEU A 342 -2.99 1.84 20.55
N THR A 343 -4.11 2.18 21.19
CA THR A 343 -5.37 1.40 21.19
C THR A 343 -6.08 1.28 19.82
N ASN A 344 -5.56 1.95 18.79
CA ASN A 344 -6.02 1.81 17.40
C ASN A 344 -5.22 0.80 16.58
N LEU A 345 -4.20 0.15 17.16
CA LEU A 345 -3.44 -0.89 16.48
C LEU A 345 -4.31 -2.08 16.09
N GLU A 346 -4.24 -2.44 14.82
CA GLU A 346 -4.84 -3.64 14.24
C GLU A 346 -3.79 -4.67 13.86
N ARG A 347 -2.55 -4.25 13.61
CA ARG A 347 -1.45 -5.12 13.17
C ARG A 347 -0.18 -4.82 13.97
N LEU A 348 0.35 -5.83 14.64
CA LEU A 348 1.58 -5.71 15.43
C LEU A 348 2.56 -6.86 15.13
N GLY A 349 3.76 -6.50 14.69
CA GLY A 349 4.89 -7.42 14.50
C GLY A 349 5.91 -7.29 15.63
N LEU A 350 6.22 -8.40 16.30
CA LEU A 350 7.23 -8.52 17.35
C LEU A 350 8.15 -9.72 17.12
N TRP A 351 8.22 -10.22 15.88
CA TRP A 351 8.99 -11.41 15.55
C TRP A 351 10.46 -11.23 15.92
N SER A 352 11.08 -12.26 16.49
CA SER A 352 12.51 -12.27 16.81
C SER A 352 12.96 -11.13 17.73
N THR A 353 12.12 -10.78 18.71
CA THR A 353 12.40 -9.78 19.74
C THR A 353 12.65 -10.46 21.10
N ARG A 354 13.08 -9.69 22.11
CA ARG A 354 13.25 -10.19 23.49
C ARG A 354 11.96 -10.13 24.32
N THR A 355 10.81 -10.00 23.66
CA THR A 355 9.51 -9.92 24.32
C THR A 355 9.19 -11.22 25.07
N THR A 356 8.71 -11.08 26.31
CA THR A 356 8.23 -12.16 27.18
C THR A 356 6.75 -11.95 27.54
N ASP A 357 6.20 -12.84 28.38
CA ASP A 357 4.83 -12.73 28.88
C ASP A 357 4.55 -11.37 29.54
N ALA A 358 5.53 -10.75 30.20
CA ALA A 358 5.39 -9.44 30.82
C ALA A 358 5.23 -8.29 29.80
N GLY A 359 5.83 -8.42 28.62
CA GLY A 359 5.62 -7.51 27.51
C GLY A 359 4.21 -7.66 26.95
N LEU A 360 3.73 -8.90 26.81
CA LEU A 360 2.39 -9.19 26.33
C LEU A 360 1.30 -8.72 27.31
N GLU A 361 1.54 -8.81 28.63
CA GLU A 361 0.68 -8.21 29.66
C GLU A 361 0.44 -6.71 29.42
N ALA A 362 1.49 -5.97 29.06
CA ALA A 362 1.39 -4.55 28.80
C ALA A 362 0.51 -4.21 27.58
N LEU A 363 0.31 -5.16 26.67
CA LEU A 363 -0.48 -5.01 25.45
C LEU A 363 -1.95 -5.42 25.62
N ARG A 364 -2.39 -5.86 26.80
CA ARG A 364 -3.78 -6.31 27.06
C ARG A 364 -4.88 -5.32 26.64
N GLY A 365 -4.55 -4.03 26.57
CA GLY A 365 -5.48 -2.96 26.15
C GLY A 365 -5.66 -2.81 24.64
N LEU A 366 -4.86 -3.50 23.82
CA LEU A 366 -4.90 -3.40 22.35
C LEU A 366 -6.00 -4.28 21.74
N THR A 367 -7.25 -4.08 22.16
CA THR A 367 -8.39 -4.96 21.84
C THR A 367 -8.84 -4.92 20.38
N LYS A 368 -8.28 -4.01 19.56
CA LYS A 368 -8.51 -3.93 18.10
C LYS A 368 -7.52 -4.76 17.28
N LEU A 369 -6.56 -5.43 17.92
CA LEU A 369 -5.61 -6.27 17.20
C LEU A 369 -6.32 -7.37 16.42
N ARG A 370 -5.94 -7.48 15.14
CA ARG A 370 -6.37 -8.48 14.17
C ARG A 370 -5.23 -9.39 13.76
N VAL A 371 -4.02 -8.84 13.69
CA VAL A 371 -2.80 -9.60 13.36
C VAL A 371 -1.75 -9.35 14.42
N LEU A 372 -1.27 -10.44 15.03
CA LEU A 372 -0.20 -10.41 16.01
C LEU A 372 0.86 -11.46 15.66
N ASN A 373 2.09 -11.00 15.40
CA ASN A 373 3.22 -11.87 15.13
C ASN A 373 4.19 -11.90 16.32
N LEU A 374 4.23 -13.03 17.02
CA LEU A 374 5.10 -13.32 18.18
C LEU A 374 6.12 -14.42 17.86
N ASP A 375 6.38 -14.69 16.58
CA ASP A 375 7.35 -15.71 16.18
C ASP A 375 8.71 -15.47 16.82
N ASN A 376 9.40 -16.53 17.23
CA ASN A 376 10.76 -16.46 17.81
C ASN A 376 10.86 -15.48 18.99
N THR A 377 9.84 -15.48 19.86
CA THR A 377 9.82 -14.73 21.13
C THR A 377 9.80 -15.71 22.31
N ARG A 378 9.86 -15.18 23.55
CA ARG A 378 9.89 -16.00 24.77
C ARG A 378 8.51 -16.13 25.42
N ILE A 379 7.46 -16.15 24.60
CA ILE A 379 6.08 -16.29 25.07
C ILE A 379 5.82 -17.73 25.51
N THR A 380 5.11 -17.86 26.63
CA THR A 380 4.63 -19.13 27.20
C THR A 380 3.11 -19.13 27.31
N ASP A 381 2.54 -20.20 27.87
CA ASP A 381 1.12 -20.31 28.15
C ASP A 381 0.60 -19.19 29.07
N GLU A 382 1.43 -18.66 29.98
CA GLU A 382 1.07 -17.53 30.84
C GLU A 382 0.85 -16.26 30.01
N GLY A 383 1.70 -16.01 29.02
CA GLY A 383 1.57 -14.87 28.11
C GLY A 383 0.26 -14.89 27.33
N LEU A 384 -0.20 -16.07 26.90
CA LEU A 384 -1.45 -16.21 26.15
C LEU A 384 -2.68 -15.76 26.95
N LYS A 385 -2.65 -15.81 28.28
CA LYS A 385 -3.72 -15.28 29.15
C LYS A 385 -3.88 -13.76 29.04
N HIS A 386 -2.86 -13.05 28.57
CA HIS A 386 -2.91 -11.60 28.38
C HIS A 386 -3.52 -11.19 27.03
N LEU A 387 -3.78 -12.15 26.14
CA LEU A 387 -4.55 -11.93 24.92
C LEU A 387 -6.07 -11.85 25.20
N ASP A 388 -6.50 -12.12 26.44
CA ASP A 388 -7.88 -12.05 26.87
C ASP A 388 -8.48 -10.66 26.56
N GLY A 389 -9.56 -10.66 25.78
CA GLY A 389 -10.21 -9.43 25.31
C GLY A 389 -9.82 -8.99 23.89
N MET A 390 -8.79 -9.58 23.28
CA MET A 390 -8.47 -9.38 21.86
C MET A 390 -9.40 -10.21 20.95
N THR A 391 -10.71 -10.02 21.07
CA THR A 391 -11.74 -10.85 20.41
C THR A 391 -11.80 -10.66 18.89
N GLN A 392 -11.08 -9.68 18.35
CA GLN A 392 -10.96 -9.40 16.92
C GLN A 392 -9.74 -10.05 16.28
N LEU A 393 -8.94 -10.82 17.02
CA LEU A 393 -7.73 -11.45 16.52
C LEU A 393 -8.05 -12.49 15.44
N GLU A 394 -7.50 -12.30 14.24
CA GLU A 394 -7.71 -13.13 13.05
C GLU A 394 -6.48 -13.95 12.69
N GLU A 395 -5.27 -13.40 12.86
CA GLU A 395 -4.00 -14.09 12.62
C GLU A 395 -3.11 -13.99 13.86
N LEU A 396 -2.66 -15.14 14.36
CA LEU A 396 -1.71 -15.26 15.45
C LEU A 396 -0.54 -16.16 15.01
N ASN A 397 0.67 -15.63 15.06
CA ASN A 397 1.88 -16.42 14.84
C ASN A 397 2.62 -16.63 16.16
N LEU A 398 2.70 -17.88 16.61
CA LEU A 398 3.40 -18.36 17.78
C LEU A 398 4.56 -19.29 17.41
N SER A 399 4.98 -19.33 16.15
CA SER A 399 6.08 -20.20 15.72
C SER A 399 7.34 -19.93 16.57
N ASN A 400 8.13 -20.96 16.86
CA ASN A 400 9.34 -20.84 17.68
C ASN A 400 9.12 -20.19 19.07
N THR A 401 7.97 -20.40 19.70
CA THR A 401 7.71 -19.98 21.09
C THR A 401 7.69 -21.17 22.05
N GLN A 402 7.49 -20.92 23.35
CA GLN A 402 7.48 -21.93 24.40
C GLN A 402 6.05 -22.32 24.83
N VAL A 403 5.08 -22.16 23.94
CA VAL A 403 3.69 -22.56 24.19
C VAL A 403 3.53 -24.08 24.17
N THR A 404 2.62 -24.58 24.99
CA THR A 404 2.31 -26.01 25.11
C THR A 404 0.86 -26.28 24.74
N ASP A 405 0.45 -27.55 24.81
CA ASP A 405 -0.94 -27.99 24.67
C ASP A 405 -1.92 -27.18 25.54
N ALA A 406 -1.53 -26.79 26.76
CA ALA A 406 -2.38 -26.00 27.65
C ALA A 406 -2.63 -24.59 27.11
N GLY A 407 -1.58 -23.94 26.59
CA GLY A 407 -1.69 -22.64 25.93
C GLY A 407 -2.55 -22.70 24.67
N VAL A 408 -2.32 -23.70 23.82
CA VAL A 408 -3.10 -23.94 22.59
C VAL A 408 -4.58 -24.16 22.90
N ALA A 409 -4.90 -24.96 23.92
CA ALA A 409 -6.28 -25.19 24.35
C ALA A 409 -6.97 -23.88 24.78
N SER A 410 -6.25 -22.96 25.41
CA SER A 410 -6.78 -21.65 25.81
C SER A 410 -7.23 -20.77 24.61
N LEU A 411 -6.71 -21.05 23.40
CA LEU A 411 -7.04 -20.31 22.20
C LEU A 411 -8.45 -20.60 21.64
N ALA A 412 -9.12 -21.65 22.13
CA ALA A 412 -10.46 -22.03 21.68
C ALA A 412 -11.53 -20.92 21.84
N LYS A 413 -11.27 -19.90 22.67
CA LYS A 413 -12.16 -18.75 22.88
C LYS A 413 -12.07 -17.67 21.79
N PHE A 414 -11.00 -17.64 20.98
CA PHE A 414 -10.80 -16.64 19.93
C PHE A 414 -11.58 -17.00 18.66
N ARG A 415 -12.90 -16.77 18.69
CA ARG A 415 -13.81 -17.16 17.60
C ARG A 415 -13.55 -16.47 16.26
N ALA A 416 -12.86 -15.33 16.27
CA ALA A 416 -12.46 -14.62 15.05
C ALA A 416 -11.17 -15.16 14.41
N LEU A 417 -10.45 -16.06 15.10
CA LEU A 417 -9.16 -16.57 14.64
C LEU A 417 -9.36 -17.43 13.38
N LYS A 418 -8.60 -17.09 12.34
CA LYS A 418 -8.63 -17.71 11.01
C LYS A 418 -7.32 -18.41 10.69
N THR A 419 -6.20 -17.87 11.17
CA THR A 419 -4.88 -18.43 10.92
C THR A 419 -4.09 -18.50 12.23
N LEU A 420 -3.58 -19.68 12.54
CA LEU A 420 -2.67 -19.94 13.66
C LEU A 420 -1.41 -20.64 13.15
N LYS A 421 -0.25 -20.05 13.42
CA LYS A 421 1.05 -20.63 13.08
C LYS A 421 1.77 -21.08 14.36
N LEU A 422 2.15 -22.35 14.39
CA LEU A 422 2.78 -23.06 15.52
C LEU A 422 4.05 -23.80 15.11
N ASN A 423 4.64 -23.45 13.95
CA ASN A 423 5.84 -24.13 13.46
C ASN A 423 6.93 -24.09 14.54
N GLN A 424 7.62 -25.21 14.76
CA GLN A 424 8.68 -25.33 15.77
C GLN A 424 8.22 -25.06 17.22
N CYS A 425 6.93 -25.19 17.54
CA CYS A 425 6.46 -25.29 18.94
C CYS A 425 6.57 -26.74 19.41
N LEU A 426 7.75 -27.12 19.90
CA LEU A 426 8.11 -28.53 20.17
C LEU A 426 7.27 -29.21 21.26
N SER A 427 6.56 -28.42 22.08
CA SER A 427 5.70 -28.90 23.17
C SER A 427 4.21 -28.91 22.83
N VAL A 428 3.87 -28.71 21.55
CA VAL A 428 2.49 -28.80 21.05
C VAL A 428 2.30 -30.13 20.31
N SER A 429 1.36 -30.94 20.79
CA SER A 429 1.01 -32.23 20.22
C SER A 429 -0.01 -32.10 19.09
N SER A 430 -0.03 -33.08 18.18
CA SER A 430 -1.07 -33.20 17.15
C SER A 430 -2.47 -33.35 17.74
N GLU A 431 -2.58 -33.94 18.94
CA GLU A 431 -3.85 -34.09 19.66
C GLU A 431 -4.42 -32.73 20.08
N ALA A 432 -3.60 -31.83 20.65
CA ALA A 432 -4.05 -30.49 21.01
C ALA A 432 -4.49 -29.67 19.78
N ILE A 433 -3.79 -29.81 18.65
CA ILE A 433 -4.17 -29.17 17.39
C ILE A 433 -5.53 -29.69 16.90
N GLU A 434 -5.77 -30.99 16.96
CA GLU A 434 -7.04 -31.59 16.56
C GLU A 434 -8.20 -31.14 17.47
N GLN A 435 -7.98 -31.12 18.79
CA GLN A 435 -8.97 -30.58 19.74
C GLN A 435 -9.29 -29.10 19.46
N LEU A 436 -8.28 -28.29 19.13
CA LEU A 436 -8.49 -26.90 18.76
C LEU A 436 -9.27 -26.75 17.45
N ARG A 437 -8.99 -27.58 16.42
CA ARG A 437 -9.73 -27.60 15.16
C ARG A 437 -11.20 -27.99 15.37
N GLN A 438 -11.49 -28.92 16.27
CA GLN A 438 -12.87 -29.26 16.63
C GLN A 438 -13.59 -28.08 17.30
N ALA A 439 -12.88 -27.33 18.14
CA ALA A 439 -13.43 -26.14 18.78
C ALA A 439 -13.58 -24.95 17.81
N LEU A 440 -12.75 -24.86 16.78
CA LEU A 440 -12.70 -23.79 15.77
C LEU A 440 -12.59 -24.37 14.34
N PRO A 441 -13.68 -24.88 13.74
CA PRO A 441 -13.62 -25.58 12.45
C PRO A 441 -13.14 -24.74 11.27
N GLN A 442 -13.23 -23.41 11.37
CA GLN A 442 -12.76 -22.46 10.35
C GLN A 442 -11.26 -22.15 10.44
N LEU A 443 -10.57 -22.61 11.49
CA LEU A 443 -9.19 -22.24 11.78
C LEU A 443 -8.20 -23.00 10.90
N GLU A 444 -7.41 -22.28 10.12
CA GLU A 444 -6.22 -22.83 9.46
C GLU A 444 -5.05 -22.88 10.45
N VAL A 445 -4.59 -24.08 10.78
CA VAL A 445 -3.42 -24.29 11.64
C VAL A 445 -2.23 -24.78 10.82
N GLN A 446 -1.13 -24.03 10.85
CA GLN A 446 0.18 -24.43 10.34
C GLN A 446 1.01 -24.91 11.53
N GLY A 447 1.20 -26.22 11.67
CA GLY A 447 1.74 -26.86 12.87
C GLY A 447 3.20 -27.34 12.74
N PRO A 448 3.82 -27.72 13.88
CA PRO A 448 5.18 -28.25 13.94
C PRO A 448 5.40 -29.56 13.18
#